data_AF-A0A9W9SUH1-F1
#
_entry.id   AF-A0A9W9SUH1-F1
#
_cell.length_a   1.000
_cell.length_b   1.000
_cell.length_c   1.000
_cell.angle_alpha   90.00
_cell.angle_beta   90.00
_cell.angle_gamma   90.00
#
_symmetry.space_group_name_H-M   'P 1'
#
loop_
_entity.id
_entity.type
_entity.pdbx_description
1 polymer ?
#
loop_
_entity_poly.entity_id
_entity_poly.type
_entity_poly.pdbx_seq_one_letter_code
_entity_poly.pdbx_strand_id
1 'polypeptide(L)'
;MAGSKRVRNGRDVEGFLDDLPPSTNRYTYEGKEQFDEIARLEYHRLEHSLRHLQSEPPENSLGTSEYFVIIIDPLAFQRDFSRKLNVGVRQFYNPTLHTLILRMTLPEHAEVAGVFHDAVMEALLPMGLNKAAVFRYEGASINVGGGNTKEPDWGWGPRRRPRGVANRPSIVLEAGLSEPETKLRNDARMWVDPTRGKANMAITIKVNRRKPIITIQTWEWDSDSQHPHVTQSCVIEKTGDNITASQHALAIPFNLLLLRPPSSPRETDIRLQKQDLVEIGTGVWEMQGL
;
A
#
# COMPACT_ATOMS: atom_id res chain seq x y z
N MET A 1 -6.68 2.61 -44.88
CA MET A 1 -5.44 3.15 -44.27
C MET A 1 -5.67 3.29 -42.78
N ALA A 2 -5.21 2.31 -41.99
CA ALA A 2 -5.35 2.32 -40.53
C ALA A 2 -4.03 2.81 -39.93
N GLY A 3 -4.05 4.00 -39.33
CA GLY A 3 -2.92 4.55 -38.62
C GLY A 3 -2.70 3.79 -37.30
N SER A 4 -1.60 3.05 -37.23
CA SER A 4 -1.11 2.41 -36.01
C SER A 4 -0.76 3.48 -34.97
N LYS A 5 -1.56 3.58 -33.90
CA LYS A 5 -1.23 4.37 -32.71
C LYS A 5 -0.10 3.64 -31.98
N ARG A 6 1.14 4.10 -32.17
CA ARG A 6 2.28 3.77 -31.29
C ARG A 6 1.93 4.17 -29.86
N VAL A 7 1.79 3.19 -28.99
CA VAL A 7 1.64 3.37 -27.55
C VAL A 7 2.98 3.89 -27.00
N ARG A 8 2.98 5.11 -26.45
CA ARG A 8 4.14 5.72 -25.76
C ARG A 8 4.22 5.14 -24.34
N ASN A 9 4.79 3.94 -24.16
CA ASN A 9 5.03 3.33 -22.84
C ASN A 9 6.39 3.71 -22.23
N GLY A 10 7.26 4.43 -22.95
CA GLY A 10 8.66 4.62 -22.54
C GLY A 10 8.94 5.75 -21.55
N ARG A 11 8.07 6.76 -21.44
CA ARG A 11 8.35 7.99 -20.66
C ARG A 11 8.01 7.90 -19.17
N ASP A 12 7.11 7.01 -18.80
CA ASP A 12 6.48 7.09 -17.47
C ASP A 12 7.22 6.27 -16.40
N VAL A 13 7.99 5.26 -16.83
CA VAL A 13 8.85 4.49 -15.93
C VAL A 13 10.20 5.18 -15.68
N GLU A 14 10.68 6.03 -16.59
CA GLU A 14 11.86 6.88 -16.32
C GLU A 14 11.59 7.75 -15.09
N GLY A 15 10.40 8.38 -15.00
CA GLY A 15 10.01 9.14 -13.81
C GLY A 15 9.89 8.29 -12.54
N PHE A 16 9.39 7.05 -12.62
CA PHE A 16 9.35 6.17 -11.44
C PHE A 16 10.75 5.72 -10.96
N LEU A 17 11.69 5.50 -11.89
CA LEU A 17 13.08 5.18 -11.54
C LEU A 17 13.80 6.35 -10.89
N ASP A 18 13.43 7.58 -11.26
CA ASP A 18 13.95 8.82 -10.67
C ASP A 18 13.37 9.07 -9.25
N ASP A 19 12.18 8.54 -8.97
CA ASP A 19 11.50 8.63 -7.66
C ASP A 19 11.91 7.51 -6.68
N LEU A 20 12.78 6.57 -7.09
CA LEU A 20 13.26 5.51 -6.20
C LEU A 20 14.14 6.11 -5.08
N PRO A 21 14.08 5.56 -3.85
CA PRO A 21 14.97 6.00 -2.77
C PRO A 21 16.44 6.03 -3.22
N PRO A 22 17.24 7.04 -2.82
CA PRO A 22 18.66 7.10 -3.21
C PRO A 22 19.50 5.88 -2.80
N SER A 23 19.03 5.11 -1.81
CA SER A 23 19.66 3.87 -1.36
C SER A 23 19.28 2.63 -2.19
N THR A 24 18.46 2.77 -3.23
CA THR A 24 18.04 1.66 -4.09
C THR A 24 19.23 1.12 -4.90
N ASN A 25 19.65 -0.11 -4.58
CA ASN A 25 20.72 -0.78 -5.31
C ASN A 25 20.28 -1.25 -6.70
N ARG A 26 21.23 -1.27 -7.63
CA ARG A 26 21.03 -1.72 -9.02
C ARG A 26 22.05 -2.81 -9.37
N TYR A 27 21.59 -3.88 -10.02
CA TYR A 27 22.40 -5.04 -10.41
C TYR A 27 22.17 -5.40 -11.87
N THR A 28 23.08 -6.14 -12.49
CA THR A 28 22.88 -6.74 -13.81
C THR A 28 22.53 -8.21 -13.65
N TYR A 29 21.53 -8.69 -14.39
CA TYR A 29 21.10 -10.08 -14.33
C TYR A 29 22.12 -11.02 -14.99
N GLU A 30 22.65 -11.98 -14.23
CA GLU A 30 23.57 -13.02 -14.71
C GLU A 30 22.99 -14.43 -14.59
N GLY A 31 21.84 -14.59 -13.93
CA GLY A 31 21.15 -15.87 -13.79
C GLY A 31 20.29 -15.95 -12.53
N LYS A 32 19.50 -17.01 -12.43
CA LYS A 32 18.52 -17.17 -11.34
C LYS A 32 19.18 -17.40 -9.97
N GLU A 33 20.31 -18.10 -9.93
CA GLU A 33 21.05 -18.34 -8.69
C GLU A 33 21.62 -17.04 -8.11
N GLN A 34 22.26 -16.22 -8.95
CA GLN A 34 22.73 -14.88 -8.60
C GLN A 34 21.57 -13.99 -8.14
N PHE A 35 20.44 -14.04 -8.84
CA PHE A 35 19.23 -13.31 -8.44
C PHE A 35 18.75 -13.70 -7.05
N ASP A 36 18.68 -15.00 -6.74
CA ASP A 36 18.23 -15.49 -5.43
C ASP A 36 19.19 -15.03 -4.31
N GLU A 37 20.49 -14.97 -4.58
CA GLU A 37 21.49 -14.42 -3.66
C GLU A 37 21.30 -12.91 -3.43
N ILE A 38 21.14 -12.13 -4.51
CA ILE A 38 20.87 -10.68 -4.44
C ILE A 38 19.57 -10.42 -3.65
N ALA A 39 18.50 -11.16 -3.95
CA ALA A 39 17.22 -11.00 -3.28
C ALA A 39 17.34 -11.26 -1.77
N ARG A 40 18.07 -12.32 -1.36
CA ARG A 40 18.34 -12.59 0.07
C ARG A 40 19.18 -11.48 0.71
N LEU A 41 20.22 -11.01 0.01
CA LEU A 41 21.10 -9.96 0.51
C LEU A 41 20.35 -8.65 0.73
N GLU A 42 19.57 -8.21 -0.25
CA GLU A 42 18.78 -6.97 -0.17
C GLU A 42 17.70 -7.08 0.92
N TYR A 43 17.07 -8.25 1.05
CA TYR A 43 16.10 -8.50 2.11
C TYR A 43 16.75 -8.39 3.51
N HIS A 44 17.93 -8.99 3.72
CA HIS A 44 18.67 -8.85 4.96
C HIS A 44 19.14 -7.41 5.22
N ARG A 45 19.55 -6.67 4.18
CA ARG A 45 19.90 -5.24 4.31
C ARG A 45 18.70 -4.41 4.76
N LEU A 46 17.52 -4.66 4.20
CA LEU A 46 16.28 -4.01 4.59
C LEU A 46 15.92 -4.34 6.05
N GLU A 47 15.92 -5.63 6.44
CA GLU A 47 15.67 -6.05 7.82
C GLU A 47 16.65 -5.39 8.81
N HIS A 48 17.95 -5.43 8.52
CA HIS A 48 18.98 -4.87 9.37
C HIS A 48 18.82 -3.35 9.52
N SER A 49 18.58 -2.64 8.41
CA SER A 49 18.34 -1.19 8.44
C SER A 49 17.11 -0.83 9.27
N LEU A 50 16.05 -1.62 9.18
CA LEU A 50 14.84 -1.41 9.98
C LEU A 50 15.02 -1.68 11.47
N ARG A 51 15.91 -2.62 11.84
CA ARG A 51 16.33 -2.80 13.25
C ARG A 51 17.12 -1.58 13.73
N HIS A 52 18.03 -1.04 12.91
CA HIS A 52 18.77 0.19 13.24
C HIS A 52 17.87 1.43 13.39
N LEU A 53 16.77 1.51 12.64
CA LEU A 53 15.78 2.56 12.83
C LEU A 53 15.13 2.53 14.22
N GLN A 54 15.16 1.38 14.92
CA GLN A 54 14.71 1.29 16.32
C GLN A 54 15.75 1.87 17.29
N SER A 55 17.04 1.95 16.93
CA SER A 55 18.15 2.27 17.84
C SER A 55 18.88 3.61 17.63
N GLU A 56 19.01 4.15 16.41
CA GLU A 56 19.82 5.36 16.10
C GLU A 56 19.00 6.68 16.10
N PRO A 57 19.58 7.91 16.19
CA PRO A 57 18.87 9.19 16.09
C PRO A 57 18.35 9.51 14.66
N PRO A 58 17.41 10.46 14.49
CA PRO A 58 16.68 10.67 13.22
C PRO A 58 17.45 11.35 12.07
N GLU A 59 18.66 11.85 12.31
CA GLU A 59 19.35 12.73 11.35
C GLU A 59 20.11 12.02 10.22
N ASN A 60 20.35 10.71 10.32
CA ASN A 60 21.20 9.96 9.37
C ASN A 60 20.50 8.84 8.58
N SER A 61 19.16 8.74 8.61
CA SER A 61 18.47 7.73 7.80
C SER A 61 18.40 8.16 6.34
N LEU A 62 19.48 7.94 5.58
CA LEU A 62 19.37 7.77 4.13
C LEU A 62 18.32 6.69 3.89
N GLY A 63 17.14 7.10 3.42
CA GLY A 63 15.91 6.30 3.48
C GLY A 63 16.15 4.89 2.99
N THR A 64 15.90 3.89 3.84
CA THR A 64 16.10 2.48 3.49
C THR A 64 15.21 2.12 2.31
N SER A 65 15.80 1.61 1.24
CA SER A 65 15.04 1.22 0.07
C SER A 65 14.37 -0.13 0.30
N GLU A 66 13.04 -0.16 0.18
CA GLU A 66 12.28 -1.40 -0.01
C GLU A 66 12.43 -1.94 -1.43
N TYR A 67 13.17 -1.24 -2.29
CA TYR A 67 13.36 -1.56 -3.69
C TYR A 67 14.80 -1.97 -3.98
N PHE A 68 14.95 -2.90 -4.92
CA PHE A 68 16.19 -3.08 -5.67
C PHE A 68 15.86 -3.26 -7.14
N VAL A 69 16.84 -2.99 -7.99
CA VAL A 69 16.65 -2.97 -9.44
C VAL A 69 17.59 -3.98 -10.10
N ILE A 70 17.05 -4.76 -11.03
CA ILE A 70 17.80 -5.69 -11.87
C ILE A 70 17.71 -5.21 -13.32
N ILE A 71 18.84 -4.91 -13.94
CA ILE A 71 18.96 -4.68 -15.38
C ILE A 71 18.92 -6.06 -16.05
N ILE A 72 17.90 -6.30 -16.86
CA ILE A 72 17.61 -7.62 -17.44
C ILE A 72 17.08 -7.45 -18.86
N ASP A 73 17.61 -8.24 -19.80
CA ASP A 73 17.13 -8.23 -21.18
C ASP A 73 15.75 -8.91 -21.30
N PRO A 74 14.97 -8.59 -22.35
CA PRO A 74 13.61 -9.12 -22.51
C PRO A 74 13.53 -10.64 -22.61
N LEU A 75 14.54 -11.32 -23.18
CA LEU A 75 14.53 -12.77 -23.34
C LEU A 75 14.77 -13.45 -21.99
N ALA A 76 15.73 -12.97 -21.21
CA ALA A 76 15.98 -13.44 -19.86
C ALA A 76 14.78 -13.21 -18.94
N PHE A 77 14.16 -12.02 -19.00
CA PHE A 77 12.93 -11.74 -18.25
C PHE A 77 11.81 -12.74 -18.60
N GLN A 78 11.57 -12.97 -19.89
CA GLN A 78 10.54 -13.89 -20.34
C GLN A 78 10.84 -15.33 -19.91
N ARG A 79 12.09 -15.76 -19.94
CA ARG A 79 12.49 -17.11 -19.53
C ARG A 79 12.29 -17.33 -18.03
N ASP A 80 12.74 -16.38 -17.21
CA ASP A 80 12.96 -16.62 -15.78
C ASP A 80 11.93 -15.94 -14.85
N PHE A 81 11.24 -14.89 -15.32
CA PHE A 81 10.36 -14.03 -14.50
C PHE A 81 8.95 -13.85 -15.06
N SER A 82 8.57 -14.61 -16.10
CA SER A 82 7.19 -14.62 -16.64
C SER A 82 6.13 -15.07 -15.63
N ARG A 83 6.54 -15.76 -14.56
CA ARG A 83 5.67 -16.14 -13.44
C ARG A 83 5.97 -15.24 -12.25
N LYS A 84 4.96 -14.93 -11.44
CA LYS A 84 5.17 -14.25 -10.16
C LYS A 84 6.17 -15.04 -9.32
N LEU A 85 7.14 -14.32 -8.75
CA LEU A 85 8.06 -14.88 -7.77
C LEU A 85 7.28 -15.37 -6.55
N ASN A 86 7.69 -16.52 -5.99
CA ASN A 86 7.17 -17.02 -4.70
C ASN A 86 7.86 -16.36 -3.50
N VAL A 87 8.82 -15.49 -3.76
CA VAL A 87 9.54 -14.68 -2.77
C VAL A 87 8.70 -13.43 -2.55
N GLY A 88 8.55 -12.95 -1.32
CA GLY A 88 7.73 -11.78 -0.90
C GLY A 88 8.16 -10.45 -1.53
N VAL A 89 8.23 -10.41 -2.85
CA VAL A 89 8.81 -9.36 -3.67
C VAL A 89 7.84 -9.11 -4.82
N ARG A 90 7.36 -7.86 -4.94
CA ARG A 90 6.50 -7.44 -6.04
C ARG A 90 7.38 -7.02 -7.23
N GLN A 91 7.04 -7.51 -8.42
CA GLN A 91 7.84 -7.33 -9.63
C GLN A 91 7.22 -6.32 -10.59
N PHE A 92 8.03 -5.37 -11.07
CA PHE A 92 7.66 -4.39 -12.08
C PHE A 92 8.70 -4.39 -13.20
N TYR A 93 8.30 -4.81 -14.41
CA TYR A 93 9.21 -4.88 -15.55
C TYR A 93 8.95 -3.76 -16.56
N ASN A 94 10.02 -3.11 -16.98
CA ASN A 94 10.01 -2.18 -18.09
C ASN A 94 10.82 -2.72 -19.29
N PRO A 95 10.15 -3.10 -20.38
CA PRO A 95 10.81 -3.60 -21.58
C PRO A 95 11.58 -2.53 -22.36
N THR A 96 11.28 -1.25 -22.18
CA THR A 96 11.99 -0.15 -22.87
C THR A 96 13.35 0.12 -22.23
N LEU A 97 13.40 0.06 -20.89
CA LEU A 97 14.61 0.32 -20.11
C LEU A 97 15.37 -0.96 -19.74
N HIS A 98 14.91 -2.13 -20.19
CA HIS A 98 15.48 -3.44 -19.83
C HIS A 98 15.69 -3.56 -18.32
N THR A 99 14.67 -3.22 -17.54
CA THR A 99 14.78 -3.03 -16.09
C THR A 99 13.63 -3.74 -15.36
N LEU A 100 13.97 -4.56 -14.38
CA LEU A 100 13.06 -5.19 -13.43
C LEU A 100 13.24 -4.54 -12.06
N ILE A 101 12.20 -3.86 -11.58
CA ILE A 101 12.16 -3.22 -10.28
C ILE A 101 11.43 -4.15 -9.32
N LEU A 102 12.02 -4.37 -8.16
CA LEU A 102 11.56 -5.34 -7.19
C LEU A 102 11.32 -4.65 -5.86
N ARG A 103 10.07 -4.66 -5.39
CA ARG A 103 9.70 -4.15 -4.06
C ARG A 103 9.63 -5.31 -3.08
N MET A 104 10.54 -5.33 -2.11
CA MET A 104 10.51 -6.25 -0.98
C MET A 104 9.35 -5.87 -0.05
N THR A 105 8.50 -6.84 0.25
CA THR A 105 7.44 -6.70 1.25
C THR A 105 7.84 -7.49 2.48
N LEU A 106 7.98 -6.81 3.61
CA LEU A 106 8.30 -7.46 4.87
C LEU A 106 7.05 -8.05 5.52
N PRO A 107 7.19 -9.13 6.31
CA PRO A 107 6.09 -9.70 7.08
C PRO A 107 5.36 -8.66 7.93
N GLU A 108 6.08 -7.75 8.59
CA GLU A 108 5.47 -6.71 9.43
C GLU A 108 4.59 -5.76 8.62
N HIS A 109 4.96 -5.49 7.37
CA HIS A 109 4.17 -4.64 6.46
C HIS A 109 2.87 -5.35 6.03
N ALA A 110 2.98 -6.64 5.67
CA ALA A 110 1.82 -7.47 5.36
C ALA A 110 0.89 -7.63 6.58
N GLU A 111 1.45 -7.78 7.78
CA GLU A 111 0.69 -7.94 9.02
C GLU A 111 -0.09 -6.67 9.37
N VAL A 112 0.50 -5.49 9.25
CA VAL A 112 -0.21 -4.21 9.49
C VAL A 112 -1.44 -4.09 8.58
N ALA A 113 -1.29 -4.44 7.30
CA ALA A 113 -2.42 -4.46 6.37
C ALA A 113 -3.43 -5.57 6.71
N GLY A 114 -2.95 -6.73 7.15
CA GLY A 114 -3.75 -7.89 7.55
C GLY A 114 -4.64 -7.63 8.76
N VAL A 115 -4.08 -7.16 9.87
CA VAL A 115 -4.83 -6.86 11.10
C VAL A 115 -5.88 -5.76 10.85
N PHE A 116 -5.53 -4.72 10.07
CA PHE A 116 -6.50 -3.71 9.67
C PHE A 116 -7.60 -4.30 8.77
N HIS A 117 -7.24 -5.18 7.85
CA HIS A 117 -8.19 -5.88 7.01
C HIS A 117 -9.19 -6.71 7.80
N ASP A 118 -8.72 -7.45 8.80
CA ASP A 118 -9.57 -8.30 9.63
C ASP A 118 -10.54 -7.45 10.44
N ALA A 119 -10.09 -6.35 11.05
CA ALA A 119 -10.97 -5.39 11.75
C ALA A 119 -12.07 -4.84 10.83
N VAL A 120 -11.74 -4.46 9.58
CA VAL A 120 -12.74 -4.02 8.59
C VAL A 120 -13.73 -5.13 8.25
N MET A 121 -13.25 -6.35 8.05
CA MET A 121 -14.11 -7.48 7.70
C MET A 121 -15.02 -7.88 8.87
N GLU A 122 -14.53 -7.84 10.10
CA GLU A 122 -15.30 -8.12 11.31
C GLU A 122 -16.41 -7.09 11.51
N ALA A 123 -16.12 -5.81 11.31
CA ALA A 123 -17.13 -4.75 11.37
C ALA A 123 -18.23 -4.89 10.30
N LEU A 124 -17.93 -5.56 9.18
CA LEU A 124 -18.91 -5.85 8.12
C LEU A 124 -19.79 -7.08 8.41
N LEU A 125 -19.33 -8.02 9.24
CA LEU A 125 -20.06 -9.28 9.51
C LEU A 125 -21.48 -9.06 10.07
N PRO A 126 -21.72 -8.18 11.07
CA PRO A 126 -23.07 -7.92 11.59
C PRO A 126 -24.03 -7.35 10.54
N MET A 127 -23.50 -6.71 9.50
CA MET A 127 -24.28 -6.17 8.37
C MET A 127 -24.71 -7.25 7.38
N GLY A 128 -24.29 -8.51 7.57
CA GLY A 128 -24.50 -9.60 6.61
C GLY A 128 -23.59 -9.49 5.39
N LEU A 129 -22.58 -8.62 5.43
CA LEU A 129 -21.62 -8.41 4.36
C LEU A 129 -20.38 -9.27 4.62
N ASN A 130 -20.06 -10.15 3.67
CA ASN A 130 -18.95 -11.07 3.79
C ASN A 130 -18.06 -11.01 2.54
N LYS A 131 -17.17 -12.00 2.37
CA LYS A 131 -16.25 -12.12 1.22
C LYS A 131 -16.98 -12.19 -0.15
N ALA A 132 -18.28 -12.48 -0.18
CA ALA A 132 -19.09 -12.44 -1.39
C ALA A 132 -19.58 -11.02 -1.76
N ALA A 133 -19.62 -10.09 -0.78
CA ALA A 133 -20.02 -8.70 -0.98
C ALA A 133 -18.84 -7.78 -1.31
N VAL A 134 -17.66 -8.05 -0.74
CA VAL A 134 -16.46 -7.21 -0.88
C VAL A 134 -15.37 -7.90 -1.70
N PHE A 135 -14.80 -7.18 -2.65
CA PHE A 135 -13.63 -7.57 -3.44
C PHE A 135 -12.35 -7.02 -2.83
N ARG A 136 -11.31 -7.86 -2.75
CA ARG A 136 -9.97 -7.49 -2.26
C ARG A 136 -9.06 -7.20 -3.45
N TYR A 137 -8.39 -6.06 -3.45
CA TYR A 137 -7.49 -5.60 -4.52
C TYR A 137 -6.00 -5.75 -4.16
N GLU A 138 -5.67 -6.63 -3.23
CA GLU A 138 -4.29 -6.99 -2.90
C GLU A 138 -3.54 -7.48 -4.15
N GLY A 139 -2.38 -6.87 -4.43
CA GLY A 139 -1.56 -7.20 -5.60
C GLY A 139 -2.22 -6.92 -6.97
N ALA A 140 -3.26 -6.08 -6.99
CA ALA A 140 -3.90 -5.64 -8.22
C ALA A 140 -3.20 -4.39 -8.79
N SER A 141 -2.72 -4.48 -10.03
CA SER A 141 -2.12 -3.32 -10.73
C SER A 141 -3.21 -2.38 -11.24
N ILE A 142 -3.29 -1.19 -10.64
CA ILE A 142 -4.29 -0.16 -10.96
C ILE A 142 -3.64 0.89 -11.85
N ASN A 143 -4.26 1.20 -13.00
CA ASN A 143 -3.81 2.31 -13.84
C ASN A 143 -4.11 3.65 -13.15
N VAL A 144 -3.09 4.45 -12.88
CA VAL A 144 -3.19 5.73 -12.16
C VAL A 144 -3.00 6.95 -13.07
N GLY A 145 -3.20 6.76 -14.38
CA GLY A 145 -3.07 7.80 -15.39
C GLY A 145 -1.64 8.02 -15.88
N GLY A 146 -1.49 8.70 -17.02
CA GLY A 146 -0.18 9.01 -17.61
C GLY A 146 0.71 7.78 -17.78
N GLY A 147 0.15 6.69 -18.34
CA GLY A 147 0.86 5.41 -18.56
C GLY A 147 1.26 4.63 -17.30
N ASN A 148 1.05 5.18 -16.11
CA ASN A 148 1.49 4.59 -14.85
C ASN A 148 0.48 3.59 -14.29
N THR A 149 1.01 2.57 -13.61
CA THR A 149 0.24 1.68 -12.76
C THR A 149 0.82 1.64 -11.35
N LYS A 150 -0.03 1.46 -10.34
CA LYS A 150 0.36 1.25 -8.95
C LYS A 150 -0.44 0.11 -8.35
N GLU A 151 0.19 -0.67 -7.50
CA GLU A 151 -0.47 -1.65 -6.65
C GLU A 151 -0.64 -1.05 -5.25
N PRO A 152 -1.85 -1.05 -4.67
CA PRO A 152 -1.99 -0.64 -3.29
C PRO A 152 -1.39 -1.72 -2.36
N ASP A 153 -1.02 -1.33 -1.14
CA ASP A 153 -0.69 -2.30 -0.10
C ASP A 153 -1.91 -3.18 0.21
N TRP A 154 -3.09 -2.56 0.33
CA TRP A 154 -4.38 -3.26 0.36
C TRP A 154 -5.51 -2.45 -0.29
N GLY A 155 -6.62 -3.10 -0.66
CA GLY A 155 -7.78 -2.37 -1.15
C GLY A 155 -9.08 -3.15 -1.13
N TRP A 156 -10.19 -2.43 -1.06
CA TRP A 156 -11.54 -2.96 -1.01
C TRP A 156 -12.44 -2.29 -2.05
N GLY A 157 -13.48 -2.99 -2.46
CA GLY A 157 -14.58 -2.43 -3.22
C GLY A 157 -15.73 -3.41 -3.38
N PRO A 158 -16.84 -3.03 -4.03
CA PRO A 158 -17.97 -3.94 -4.17
C PRO A 158 -17.62 -5.07 -5.13
N ARG A 159 -17.90 -6.31 -4.72
CA ARG A 159 -17.72 -7.49 -5.57
C ARG A 159 -18.66 -7.46 -6.77
N ARG A 160 -19.88 -6.97 -6.57
CA ARG A 160 -20.83 -6.65 -7.65
C ARG A 160 -20.81 -5.14 -7.90
N ARG A 161 -20.06 -4.72 -8.92
CA ARG A 161 -19.92 -3.31 -9.27
C ARG A 161 -21.20 -2.76 -9.93
N PRO A 162 -21.56 -1.50 -9.70
CA PRO A 162 -22.58 -0.83 -10.49
C PRO A 162 -22.21 -0.82 -11.99
N ARG A 163 -23.23 -0.80 -12.87
CA ARG A 163 -23.01 -0.73 -14.32
C ARG A 163 -22.22 0.53 -14.67
N GLY A 164 -21.24 0.39 -15.57
CA GLY A 164 -20.40 1.51 -16.01
C GLY A 164 -19.25 1.88 -15.07
N VAL A 165 -19.13 1.24 -13.90
CA VAL A 165 -18.02 1.48 -12.97
C VAL A 165 -16.83 0.58 -13.29
N ALA A 166 -15.64 1.19 -13.40
CA ALA A 166 -14.39 0.51 -13.69
C ALA A 166 -14.02 -0.50 -12.58
N ASN A 167 -13.26 -1.55 -12.94
CA ASN A 167 -12.75 -2.52 -11.97
C ASN A 167 -11.58 -1.91 -11.17
N ARG A 168 -11.88 -1.26 -10.05
CA ARG A 168 -10.91 -0.57 -9.20
C ARG A 168 -11.32 -0.64 -7.72
N PRO A 169 -10.36 -0.55 -6.78
CA PRO A 169 -10.68 -0.36 -5.38
C PRO A 169 -11.42 0.97 -5.20
N SER A 170 -12.47 0.94 -4.38
CA SER A 170 -13.13 2.16 -3.92
C SER A 170 -12.45 2.71 -2.66
N ILE A 171 -11.86 1.84 -1.84
CA ILE A 171 -11.06 2.19 -0.67
C ILE A 171 -9.68 1.53 -0.82
N VAL A 172 -8.61 2.26 -0.53
CA VAL A 172 -7.24 1.75 -0.55
C VAL A 172 -6.55 1.99 0.79
N LEU A 173 -5.61 1.13 1.13
CA LEU A 173 -4.74 1.24 2.30
C LEU A 173 -3.28 1.28 1.83
N GLU A 174 -2.50 2.18 2.43
CA GLU A 174 -1.05 2.22 2.32
C GLU A 174 -0.45 2.23 3.74
N ALA A 175 0.49 1.32 4.01
CA ALA A 175 1.15 1.18 5.30
C ALA A 175 2.61 1.57 5.17
N GLY A 176 3.06 2.54 5.96
CA GLY A 176 4.45 3.00 5.94
C GLY A 176 5.16 2.62 7.23
N LEU A 177 6.04 1.61 7.14
CA LEU A 177 6.93 1.23 8.24
C LEU A 177 8.25 2.01 8.12
N SER A 178 8.96 1.79 7.01
CA SER A 178 10.23 2.45 6.68
C SER A 178 10.01 3.82 6.02
N GLU A 179 8.89 3.98 5.32
CA GLU A 179 8.64 5.10 4.42
C GLU A 179 8.43 6.42 5.18
N PRO A 180 8.94 7.55 4.65
CA PRO A 180 8.69 8.84 5.26
C PRO A 180 7.21 9.21 5.12
N GLU A 181 6.70 9.98 6.07
CA GLU A 181 5.31 10.42 6.08
C GLU A 181 4.93 11.21 4.82
N THR A 182 5.89 11.94 4.24
CA THR A 182 5.71 12.67 2.98
C THR A 182 5.38 11.73 1.81
N LYS A 183 5.97 10.52 1.77
CA LYS A 183 5.69 9.52 0.73
C LYS A 183 4.28 8.95 0.89
N LEU A 184 3.92 8.51 2.10
CA LEU A 184 2.56 8.03 2.39
C LEU A 184 1.49 9.06 2.04
N ARG A 185 1.75 10.33 2.38
CA ARG A 185 0.88 11.45 2.03
C ARG A 185 0.73 11.61 0.53
N ASN A 186 1.82 11.55 -0.22
CA ASN A 186 1.78 11.67 -1.69
C ASN A 186 1.03 10.49 -2.33
N ASP A 187 1.19 9.28 -1.80
CA ASP A 187 0.45 8.11 -2.24
C ASP A 187 -1.06 8.27 -1.99
N ALA A 188 -1.45 8.68 -0.79
CA ALA A 188 -2.86 8.93 -0.46
C ALA A 188 -3.51 9.97 -1.37
N ARG A 189 -2.81 11.09 -1.61
CA ARG A 189 -3.25 12.16 -2.52
C ARG A 189 -3.45 11.66 -3.94
N MET A 190 -2.52 10.84 -4.45
CA MET A 190 -2.64 10.23 -5.77
C MET A 190 -3.85 9.30 -5.85
N TRP A 191 -4.07 8.49 -4.81
CA TRP A 191 -5.16 7.52 -4.79
C TRP A 191 -6.53 8.17 -4.88
N VAL A 192 -6.76 9.25 -4.15
CA VAL A 192 -8.06 9.94 -4.14
C VAL A 192 -8.25 10.91 -5.31
N ASP A 193 -7.19 11.25 -6.04
CA ASP A 193 -7.27 12.13 -7.19
C ASP A 193 -8.20 11.55 -8.29
N PRO A 194 -9.23 12.30 -8.72
CA PRO A 194 -10.27 11.84 -9.65
C PRO A 194 -9.75 11.63 -11.08
N THR A 195 -8.55 12.10 -11.38
CA THR A 195 -7.87 11.89 -12.67
C THR A 195 -6.87 10.74 -12.63
N ARG A 196 -6.46 10.31 -11.42
CA ARG A 196 -5.41 9.30 -11.20
C ARG A 196 -5.97 8.02 -10.57
N GLY A 197 -5.85 7.87 -9.26
CA GLY A 197 -6.23 6.66 -8.53
C GLY A 197 -7.72 6.40 -8.54
N LYS A 198 -8.54 7.45 -8.38
CA LYS A 198 -10.01 7.39 -8.32
C LYS A 198 -10.57 6.50 -7.21
N ALA A 199 -9.81 6.29 -6.14
CA ALA A 199 -10.36 5.76 -4.91
C ALA A 199 -11.26 6.82 -4.28
N ASN A 200 -12.36 6.40 -3.67
CA ASN A 200 -13.24 7.28 -2.92
C ASN A 200 -12.60 7.70 -1.59
N MET A 201 -11.76 6.85 -1.03
CA MET A 201 -10.99 7.12 0.17
C MET A 201 -9.65 6.38 0.13
N ALA A 202 -8.60 7.01 0.63
CA ALA A 202 -7.34 6.36 0.94
C ALA A 202 -7.11 6.36 2.46
N ILE A 203 -6.56 5.28 2.98
CA ILE A 203 -6.20 5.12 4.39
C ILE A 203 -4.69 4.98 4.45
N THR A 204 -4.03 5.77 5.29
CA THR A 204 -2.59 5.65 5.54
C THR A 204 -2.33 5.23 6.97
N ILE A 205 -1.52 4.20 7.18
CA ILE A 205 -1.05 3.77 8.50
C ILE A 205 0.44 4.07 8.60
N LYS A 206 0.82 5.05 9.42
CA LYS A 206 2.21 5.31 9.75
C LYS A 206 2.56 4.64 11.07
N VAL A 207 3.47 3.67 11.01
CA VAL A 207 3.99 3.00 12.20
C VAL A 207 5.28 3.69 12.63
N ASN A 208 5.36 4.09 13.91
CA ASN A 208 6.61 4.52 14.51
C ASN A 208 7.41 3.27 14.93
N ARG A 209 8.68 3.21 14.54
CA ARG A 209 9.57 2.06 14.82
C ARG A 209 10.27 2.16 16.19
N ARG A 210 10.29 3.34 16.80
CA ARG A 210 11.02 3.62 18.08
C ARG A 210 10.10 3.72 19.26
N LYS A 211 8.91 4.30 19.04
CA LYS A 211 7.88 4.46 20.04
C LYS A 211 6.70 3.62 19.62
N PRO A 212 5.96 3.04 20.56
CA PRO A 212 4.74 2.32 20.25
C PRO A 212 3.63 3.33 19.94
N ILE A 213 3.74 3.96 18.78
CA ILE A 213 2.84 4.99 18.25
C ILE A 213 2.48 4.62 16.82
N ILE A 214 1.19 4.60 16.51
CA ILE A 214 0.65 4.38 15.17
C ILE A 214 -0.27 5.55 14.85
N THR A 215 -0.09 6.15 13.67
CA THR A 215 -0.98 7.20 13.17
C THR A 215 -1.75 6.67 11.97
N ILE A 216 -3.08 6.73 12.03
CA ILE A 216 -3.98 6.35 10.95
C ILE A 216 -4.67 7.61 10.44
N GLN A 217 -4.64 7.84 9.13
CA GLN A 217 -5.36 8.95 8.51
C GLN A 217 -6.22 8.46 7.37
N THR A 218 -7.43 9.02 7.25
CA THR A 218 -8.27 8.84 6.06
C THR A 218 -8.17 10.09 5.19
N TRP A 219 -8.18 9.89 3.89
CA TRP A 219 -8.04 10.92 2.87
C TRP A 219 -9.18 10.82 1.89
N GLU A 220 -9.73 11.96 1.49
CA GLU A 220 -10.76 12.07 0.46
C GLU A 220 -10.45 13.25 -0.46
N TRP A 221 -11.01 13.21 -1.67
CA TRP A 221 -10.96 14.34 -2.58
C TRP A 221 -12.09 15.31 -2.28
N ASP A 222 -11.75 16.55 -1.93
CA ASP A 222 -12.75 17.61 -1.84
C ASP A 222 -13.03 18.15 -3.25
N SER A 223 -14.27 17.99 -3.70
CA SER A 223 -14.70 18.45 -5.02
C SER A 223 -14.82 19.97 -5.11
N ASP A 224 -15.07 20.66 -3.99
CA ASP A 224 -15.24 22.11 -3.95
C ASP A 224 -13.88 22.80 -4.01
N SER A 225 -12.94 22.37 -3.18
CA SER A 225 -11.57 22.91 -3.21
C SER A 225 -10.69 22.30 -4.30
N GLN A 226 -11.11 21.21 -4.95
CA GLN A 226 -10.31 20.42 -5.91
C GLN A 226 -8.97 19.95 -5.34
N HIS A 227 -8.95 19.59 -4.05
CA HIS A 227 -7.75 19.13 -3.38
C HIS A 227 -8.01 17.90 -2.49
N PRO A 228 -7.02 17.00 -2.37
CA PRO A 228 -7.06 15.92 -1.39
C PRO A 228 -6.87 16.48 0.02
N HIS A 229 -7.67 16.01 0.97
CA HIS A 229 -7.57 16.43 2.37
C HIS A 229 -7.75 15.23 3.31
N VAL A 230 -7.27 15.40 4.54
CA VAL A 230 -7.45 14.42 5.62
C VAL A 230 -8.86 14.60 6.19
N THR A 231 -9.65 13.53 6.22
CA THR A 231 -11.01 13.54 6.82
C THR A 231 -11.02 13.08 8.27
N GLN A 232 -10.11 12.17 8.65
CA GLN A 232 -9.94 11.71 10.03
C GLN A 232 -8.47 11.47 10.33
N SER A 233 -8.09 11.67 11.60
CA SER A 233 -6.76 11.34 12.12
C SER A 233 -6.90 10.64 13.46
N CYS A 234 -6.39 9.42 13.56
CA CYS A 234 -6.37 8.58 14.74
C CYS A 234 -4.92 8.33 15.15
N VAL A 235 -4.62 8.48 16.43
CA VAL A 235 -3.32 8.11 17.00
C VAL A 235 -3.55 7.03 18.05
N ILE A 236 -2.80 5.95 17.94
CA ILE A 236 -2.77 4.83 18.88
C ILE A 236 -1.40 4.86 19.55
N GLU A 237 -1.35 4.93 20.86
CA GLU A 237 -0.12 5.05 21.65
C GLU A 237 -0.15 4.15 22.88
N LYS A 238 0.94 3.43 23.12
CA LYS A 238 1.16 2.62 24.34
C LYS A 238 2.09 3.35 25.30
N THR A 239 1.64 3.53 26.53
CA THR A 239 2.43 4.10 27.63
C THR A 239 2.42 3.11 28.80
N GLY A 240 3.52 2.39 28.97
CA GLY A 240 3.56 1.22 29.86
C GLY A 240 2.61 0.12 29.34
N ASP A 241 1.73 -0.38 30.19
CA ASP A 241 0.72 -1.37 29.82
C ASP A 241 -0.59 -0.73 29.28
N ASN A 242 -0.69 0.59 29.29
CA ASN A 242 -1.89 1.30 28.88
C ASN A 242 -1.82 1.65 27.40
N ILE A 243 -2.79 1.15 26.62
CA ILE A 243 -2.99 1.55 25.23
C ILE A 243 -4.08 2.60 25.16
N THR A 244 -3.72 3.75 24.58
CA THR A 244 -4.63 4.84 24.28
C THR A 244 -4.84 4.91 22.78
N ALA A 245 -6.07 5.22 22.36
CA ALA A 245 -6.39 5.52 20.98
C ALA A 245 -7.27 6.77 20.94
N SER A 246 -7.40 7.39 19.77
CA SER A 246 -8.28 8.55 19.60
C SER A 246 -9.69 8.27 20.12
N GLN A 247 -10.31 9.27 20.73
CA GLN A 247 -11.62 9.12 21.39
C GLN A 247 -12.76 8.75 20.42
N HIS A 248 -12.57 9.01 19.12
CA HIS A 248 -13.56 8.75 18.09
C HIS A 248 -13.16 7.53 17.26
N ALA A 249 -14.15 6.72 16.91
CA ALA A 249 -13.99 5.61 15.99
C ALA A 249 -13.51 6.09 14.62
N LEU A 250 -12.60 5.35 13.99
CA LEU A 250 -12.28 5.54 12.58
C LEU A 250 -13.46 5.04 11.75
N ALA A 251 -13.93 5.83 10.78
CA ALA A 251 -15.15 5.54 10.05
C ALA A 251 -14.87 5.41 8.55
N ILE A 252 -15.31 4.32 7.94
CA ILE A 252 -15.32 4.16 6.48
C ILE A 252 -16.78 4.23 6.05
N PRO A 253 -17.20 5.31 5.38
CA PRO A 253 -18.58 5.47 4.96
C PRO A 253 -19.02 4.32 4.04
N PHE A 254 -20.19 3.77 4.31
CA PHE A 254 -20.70 2.58 3.62
C PHE A 254 -20.80 2.79 2.10
N ASN A 255 -21.30 3.95 1.71
CA ASN A 255 -21.49 4.33 0.32
C ASN A 255 -20.16 4.49 -0.43
N LEU A 256 -19.10 4.96 0.23
CA LEU A 256 -17.77 5.04 -0.37
C LEU A 256 -17.21 3.65 -0.62
N LEU A 257 -17.44 2.69 0.29
CA LEU A 257 -16.99 1.31 0.11
C LEU A 257 -17.80 0.55 -0.94
N LEU A 258 -19.14 0.50 -0.84
CA LEU A 258 -19.98 -0.35 -1.69
C LEU A 258 -20.60 0.33 -2.91
N LEU A 259 -20.38 1.63 -3.09
CA LEU A 259 -20.88 2.40 -4.25
C LEU A 259 -22.41 2.36 -4.39
N ARG A 260 -23.11 2.24 -3.26
CA ARG A 260 -24.57 2.28 -3.17
C ARG A 260 -25.01 2.73 -1.77
N PRO A 261 -26.25 3.24 -1.60
CA PRO A 261 -26.79 3.46 -0.27
C PRO A 261 -27.01 2.12 0.47
N PRO A 262 -27.09 2.17 1.82
CA PRO A 262 -27.62 1.09 2.63
C PRO A 262 -28.98 0.61 2.11
N SER A 263 -29.17 -0.70 2.07
CA SER A 263 -30.38 -1.39 1.63
C SER A 263 -31.18 -1.98 2.79
N SER A 264 -30.60 -2.01 3.98
CA SER A 264 -31.26 -2.44 5.22
C SER A 264 -30.78 -1.61 6.42
N PRO A 265 -31.52 -1.55 7.53
CA PRO A 265 -31.10 -0.83 8.74
C PRO A 265 -29.82 -1.36 9.40
N ARG A 266 -29.38 -2.58 9.04
CA ARG A 266 -28.12 -3.16 9.54
C ARG A 266 -26.90 -2.63 8.81
N GLU A 267 -27.07 -2.19 7.57
CA GLU A 267 -25.99 -1.63 6.76
C GLU A 267 -25.75 -0.19 7.20
N THR A 268 -24.58 0.05 7.79
CA THR A 268 -24.18 1.34 8.35
C THR A 268 -22.73 1.60 7.97
N ASP A 269 -22.22 2.79 8.28
CA ASP A 269 -20.79 3.06 8.11
C ASP A 269 -19.96 2.07 8.93
N ILE A 270 -18.82 1.64 8.38
CA ILE A 270 -17.90 0.74 9.06
C ILE A 270 -17.17 1.56 10.11
N ARG A 271 -17.29 1.19 11.39
CA ARG A 271 -16.69 1.94 12.50
C ARG A 271 -15.70 1.05 13.23
N LEU A 272 -14.42 1.39 13.14
CA LEU A 272 -13.37 0.79 13.95
C LEU A 272 -13.32 1.52 15.29
N GLN A 273 -13.85 0.86 16.31
CA GLN A 273 -13.96 1.36 17.67
C GLN A 273 -12.59 1.34 18.36
N LYS A 274 -12.52 1.93 19.56
CA LYS A 274 -11.31 1.94 20.38
C LYS A 274 -10.71 0.55 20.55
N GLN A 275 -11.53 -0.48 20.73
CA GLN A 275 -11.05 -1.85 20.92
C GLN A 275 -10.33 -2.38 19.66
N ASP A 276 -10.93 -2.20 18.48
CA ASP A 276 -10.32 -2.58 17.20
C ASP A 276 -8.99 -1.86 16.97
N LEU A 277 -8.93 -0.56 17.32
CA LEU A 277 -7.71 0.24 17.23
C LEU A 277 -6.62 -0.22 18.21
N VAL A 278 -7.02 -0.66 19.41
CA VAL A 278 -6.11 -1.26 20.40
C VAL A 278 -5.55 -2.58 19.87
N GLU A 279 -6.38 -3.43 19.28
CA GLU A 279 -5.96 -4.72 18.69
C GLU A 279 -4.99 -4.52 17.52
N ILE A 280 -5.27 -3.56 16.64
CA ILE A 280 -4.33 -3.12 15.60
C ILE A 280 -2.99 -2.71 16.23
N GLY A 281 -3.02 -1.87 17.27
CA GLY A 281 -1.82 -1.45 18.00
C GLY A 281 -1.01 -2.61 18.54
N THR A 282 -1.66 -3.50 19.29
CA THR A 282 -1.04 -4.67 19.92
C THR A 282 -0.38 -5.58 18.89
N GLY A 283 -1.10 -5.97 17.82
CA GLY A 283 -0.54 -6.86 16.79
C GLY A 283 0.69 -6.26 16.09
N VAL A 284 0.67 -4.95 15.81
CA VAL A 284 1.82 -4.26 15.20
C VAL A 284 3.01 -4.19 16.15
N TRP A 285 2.80 -3.94 17.46
CA TRP A 285 3.90 -3.83 18.43
C TRP A 285 4.51 -5.17 18.83
N GLU A 286 3.71 -6.23 18.91
CA GLU A 286 4.22 -7.60 19.11
C GLU A 286 5.23 -7.96 18.01
N MET A 287 4.93 -7.60 16.75
CA MET A 287 5.85 -7.78 15.62
C MET A 287 7.12 -6.92 15.70
N GLN A 288 7.06 -5.77 16.38
CA GLN A 288 8.23 -4.94 16.65
C GLN A 288 9.05 -5.41 17.85
N GLY A 289 8.52 -6.34 18.65
CA GLY A 289 9.09 -6.77 19.93
C GLY A 289 8.93 -5.73 21.05
N LEU A 290 7.84 -4.94 21.03
CA LEU A 290 7.55 -3.84 21.97
C LEU A 290 6.35 -4.09 22.90
#